data_AF-A0A967K1N9-F1
#
_entry.id   AF-A0A967K1N9-F1
#
_cell.length_a   1.000
_cell.length_b   1.000
_cell.length_c   1.000
_cell.angle_alpha   90.00
_cell.angle_beta   90.00
_cell.angle_gamma   90.00
#
_symmetry.space_group_name_H-M   'P 1'
#
loop_
_entity.id
_entity.type
_entity.pdbx_description
1 polymer ?
#
loop_
_entity_poly.entity_id
_entity_poly.type
_entity_poly.pdbx_seq_one_letter_code
_entity_poly.pdbx_strand_id
1 'polypeptide(L)'
;MALVNWADQPAERTIARHALGLPPGVPLLAFDYWGQRAWVERSDPVPLGRIAAHGVRLLALRAHDGGPQLAGTDLHLTAGGEVSEWTADARRTTFTLSVGHRAAGSVWLWLPAEPAAA
;
A
#
# COMPACT_ATOMS: atom_id res chain seq x y z
N MET A 1 -0.79 3.76 -7.34
CA MET A 1 -0.12 4.91 -7.99
C MET A 1 1.20 4.43 -8.59
N ALA A 2 1.48 4.79 -9.84
CA ALA A 2 2.80 4.58 -10.45
C ALA A 2 3.48 5.93 -10.69
N LEU A 3 4.75 6.05 -10.31
CA LEU A 3 5.59 7.19 -10.67
C LEU A 3 6.79 6.70 -11.50
N VAL A 4 6.88 7.20 -12.72
CA VAL A 4 7.94 6.86 -13.68
C VAL A 4 9.01 7.95 -13.65
N ASN A 5 10.27 7.55 -13.59
CA ASN A 5 11.40 8.44 -13.80
C ASN A 5 11.74 8.50 -15.29
N TRP A 6 11.20 9.48 -16.01
CA TRP A 6 11.47 9.68 -17.44
C TRP A 6 12.88 10.21 -17.77
N ALA A 7 13.72 10.49 -16.77
CA ALA A 7 15.07 10.98 -16.99
C ALA A 7 16.03 9.85 -17.37
N ASP A 8 17.07 10.20 -18.13
CA ASP A 8 18.16 9.28 -18.51
C ASP A 8 19.13 8.93 -17.36
N GLN A 9 18.89 9.46 -16.16
CA GLN A 9 19.70 9.18 -14.98
C GLN A 9 18.82 8.80 -13.77
N PRO A 10 19.34 7.96 -12.84
CA PRO A 10 18.65 7.70 -11.59
C PRO A 10 18.47 8.96 -10.77
N ALA A 11 17.32 9.09 -10.11
CA ALA A 11 17.02 10.29 -9.37
C ALA A 11 16.13 10.02 -8.15
N GLU A 12 16.33 10.83 -7.11
CA GLU A 12 15.43 10.87 -5.96
C GLU A 12 14.08 11.45 -6.38
N ARG A 13 13.00 10.83 -5.92
CA ARG A 13 11.64 11.27 -6.21
C ARG A 13 10.83 11.39 -4.93
N THR A 14 10.01 12.42 -4.90
CA THR A 14 9.04 12.67 -3.84
C THR A 14 7.73 13.09 -4.48
N ILE A 15 6.62 12.88 -3.78
CA ILE A 15 5.31 13.36 -4.25
C ILE A 15 4.53 13.99 -3.11
N ALA A 16 4.01 15.20 -3.35
CA ALA A 16 3.19 15.88 -2.36
C ALA A 16 1.84 15.18 -2.21
N ARG A 17 1.34 15.05 -0.98
CA ARG A 17 0.10 14.31 -0.70
C ARG A 17 -1.12 14.90 -1.40
N HIS A 18 -1.21 16.23 -1.45
CA HIS A 18 -2.31 16.94 -2.10
C HIS A 18 -2.37 16.64 -3.61
N ALA A 19 -1.24 16.39 -4.26
CA ALA A 19 -1.21 16.01 -5.69
C ALA A 19 -1.83 14.62 -5.94
N LEU A 20 -2.00 13.82 -4.89
CA LEU A 20 -2.65 12.50 -4.92
C LEU A 20 -4.09 12.54 -4.39
N GLY A 21 -4.62 13.71 -4.04
CA GLY A 21 -5.93 13.82 -3.39
C GLY A 21 -5.97 13.19 -1.99
N LEU A 22 -4.81 12.99 -1.35
CA LEU A 22 -4.71 12.40 -0.02
C LEU A 22 -4.82 13.47 1.07
N PRO A 23 -5.44 13.16 2.23
CA PRO A 23 -5.63 14.14 3.29
C PRO A 23 -4.30 14.59 3.90
N PRO A 24 -4.15 15.89 4.24
CA PRO A 24 -3.00 16.38 4.97
C PRO A 24 -3.04 15.90 6.43
N GLY A 25 -1.88 15.81 7.08
CA GLY A 25 -1.76 15.56 8.52
C GLY A 25 -2.10 14.15 9.01
N VAL A 26 -2.67 13.28 8.17
CA VAL A 26 -2.97 11.88 8.52
C VAL A 26 -1.84 10.98 8.01
N PRO A 27 -1.27 10.05 8.82
CA PRO A 27 -0.30 9.09 8.31
C PRO A 27 -0.88 8.28 7.13
N LEU A 28 -0.02 7.78 6.25
CA LEU A 28 -0.43 6.91 5.14
C LEU A 28 0.01 5.49 5.42
N LEU A 29 -0.84 4.52 5.12
CA LEU A 29 -0.42 3.13 4.95
C LEU A 29 0.07 2.96 3.52
N ALA A 30 1.36 2.68 3.38
CA ALA A 30 2.05 2.49 2.12
C ALA A 30 2.38 1.01 1.89
N PHE A 31 2.29 0.57 0.64
CA PHE A 31 2.76 -0.75 0.21
C PHE A 31 3.53 -0.63 -1.11
N ASP A 32 4.77 -1.12 -1.13
CA ASP A 32 5.61 -1.21 -2.32
C ASP A 32 5.42 -2.58 -2.97
N TYR A 33 4.92 -2.59 -4.20
CA TYR A 33 4.66 -3.82 -4.94
C TYR A 33 5.94 -4.53 -5.39
N TRP A 34 7.01 -3.80 -5.68
CA TRP A 34 8.28 -4.41 -6.09
C TRP A 34 9.08 -4.91 -4.89
N GLY A 35 9.06 -4.16 -3.80
CA GLY A 35 9.71 -4.54 -2.55
C GLY A 35 8.90 -5.49 -1.67
N GLN A 36 7.62 -5.71 -2.00
CA GLN A 36 6.64 -6.48 -1.23
C GLN A 36 6.65 -6.11 0.27
N ARG A 37 6.65 -4.80 0.55
CA ARG A 37 6.80 -4.26 1.90
C ARG A 37 5.76 -3.20 2.20
N ALA A 38 5.17 -3.29 3.40
CA ALA A 38 4.29 -2.27 3.95
C ALA A 38 5.00 -1.40 5.01
N TRP A 39 4.59 -0.13 5.13
CA TRP A 39 4.98 0.76 6.24
C TRP A 39 3.96 1.89 6.44
N VAL A 40 4.07 2.57 7.58
CA VAL A 40 3.31 3.80 7.85
C VAL A 40 4.18 5.01 7.53
N GLU A 41 3.75 5.81 6.56
CA GLU A 41 4.45 7.02 6.10
C GLU A 41 3.87 8.29 6.71
N ARG A 42 4.73 9.12 7.30
CA ARG A 42 4.35 10.33 8.03
C ARG A 42 4.86 11.62 7.37
N SER A 43 5.75 11.51 6.40
CA SER A 43 6.37 12.63 5.71
C SER A 43 5.46 13.23 4.64
N ASP A 44 5.56 14.54 4.42
CA ASP A 44 5.00 15.25 3.27
C ASP A 44 6.05 16.25 2.77
N PRO A 45 6.56 16.13 1.53
CA PRO A 45 6.17 15.16 0.50
C PRO A 45 6.57 13.71 0.85
N VAL A 46 5.82 12.75 0.30
CA VAL A 46 6.08 11.32 0.47
C VAL A 46 7.37 10.94 -0.26
N PRO A 47 8.37 10.36 0.42
CA PRO A 47 9.59 9.89 -0.23
C PRO A 47 9.32 8.61 -1.02
N LEU A 48 9.72 8.60 -2.29
CA LEU A 48 9.66 7.41 -3.17
C LEU A 48 11.06 6.76 -3.34
N GLY A 49 12.08 7.40 -2.75
CA GLY A 49 13.49 7.05 -2.85
C GLY A 49 14.07 7.25 -4.24
N ARG A 50 15.24 6.65 -4.45
CA ARG A 50 15.94 6.65 -5.73
C ARG A 50 15.24 5.73 -6.72
N ILE A 51 14.85 6.28 -7.87
CA ILE A 51 14.30 5.51 -8.99
C ILE A 51 15.35 5.52 -10.12
N ALA A 52 15.66 4.36 -10.67
CA ALA A 52 16.59 4.23 -11.80
C ALA A 52 16.14 5.05 -13.02
N ALA A 53 17.05 5.33 -13.95
CA ALA A 53 16.69 5.92 -15.24
C ALA A 53 15.60 5.08 -15.91
N HIS A 54 14.54 5.72 -16.39
CA HIS A 54 13.36 5.06 -17.00
C HIS A 54 12.66 4.03 -16.10
N GLY A 55 12.97 4.04 -14.80
CA GLY A 55 12.39 3.14 -13.81
C GLY A 55 11.04 3.61 -13.28
N VAL A 56 10.35 2.73 -12.56
CA VAL A 56 9.04 3.02 -11.97
C VAL A 56 8.98 2.59 -10.51
N ARG A 57 8.36 3.41 -9.67
CA ARG A 57 7.91 3.03 -8.33
C ARG A 57 6.40 2.84 -8.36
N LEU A 58 5.92 1.67 -7.91
CA LEU A 58 4.50 1.35 -7.82
C LEU A 58 4.13 1.17 -6.35
N LEU A 59 3.31 2.09 -5.83
CA LEU A 59 2.83 2.05 -4.45
C LEU A 59 1.30 2.02 -4.37
N ALA A 60 0.77 1.29 -3.40
CA ALA A 60 -0.54 1.59 -2.83
C ALA A 60 -0.35 2.60 -1.70
N LEU A 61 -1.14 3.67 -1.68
CA LEU A 61 -1.13 4.71 -0.65
C LEU A 61 -2.58 4.96 -0.23
N ARG A 62 -2.86 4.89 1.06
CA ARG A 62 -4.17 5.18 1.65
C ARG A 62 -4.02 5.86 3.00
N ALA A 63 -5.02 6.62 3.42
CA ALA A 63 -5.03 7.19 4.76
C ALA A 63 -5.00 6.05 5.80
N HIS A 64 -4.11 6.17 6.78
CA HIS A 64 -4.04 5.25 7.91
C HIS A 64 -5.00 5.73 8.99
N ASP A 65 -5.98 4.90 9.34
CA ASP A 65 -7.04 5.23 10.30
C ASP A 65 -6.80 4.62 11.70
N GLY A 66 -5.70 3.87 11.88
CA GLY A 66 -5.37 3.20 13.14
C GLY A 66 -6.11 1.90 13.38
N GLY A 67 -7.03 1.50 12.51
CA GLY A 67 -7.73 0.21 12.55
C GLY A 67 -7.11 -0.83 11.60
N PRO A 68 -7.57 -2.09 11.65
CA PRO A 68 -7.16 -3.10 10.68
C PRO A 68 -7.38 -2.61 9.25
N GLN A 69 -6.33 -2.68 8.41
CA GLN A 69 -6.38 -2.22 7.04
C GLN A 69 -5.58 -3.15 6.12
N LEU A 70 -6.06 -3.33 4.89
CA LEU A 70 -5.26 -3.97 3.84
C LEU A 70 -4.10 -3.04 3.46
N ALA A 71 -2.86 -3.50 3.64
CA ALA A 71 -1.70 -2.78 3.11
C ALA A 71 -1.57 -3.02 1.60
N GLY A 72 -1.60 -4.29 1.18
CA GLY A 72 -1.56 -4.69 -0.22
C GLY A 72 -1.56 -6.21 -0.41
N THR A 73 -1.56 -6.64 -1.66
CA THR A 73 -1.43 -8.04 -2.08
C THR A 73 -0.54 -8.13 -3.32
N ASP A 74 -0.09 -9.33 -3.65
CA ASP A 74 0.55 -9.63 -4.94
C ASP A 74 -0.38 -10.41 -5.91
N LEU A 75 -1.66 -10.56 -5.53
CA LEU A 75 -2.68 -11.20 -6.36
C LEU A 75 -3.10 -10.29 -7.51
N HIS A 76 -3.21 -8.98 -7.25
CA HIS A 76 -3.47 -7.97 -8.26
C HIS A 76 -2.81 -6.63 -7.90
N LEU A 77 -2.41 -5.87 -8.93
CA LEU A 77 -1.88 -4.50 -8.76
C LEU A 77 -3.00 -3.44 -8.55
N THR A 78 -4.20 -3.87 -8.18
CA THR A 78 -5.41 -3.03 -8.05
C THR A 78 -5.57 -2.44 -6.64
N ALA A 79 -4.62 -2.67 -5.73
CA ALA A 79 -4.61 -2.14 -4.36
C ALA A 79 -5.78 -2.59 -3.47
N GLY A 80 -6.29 -3.81 -3.71
CA GLY A 80 -7.35 -4.43 -2.91
C GLY A 80 -8.65 -4.70 -3.66
N GLY A 81 -8.65 -4.64 -4.99
CA GLY A 81 -9.86 -4.94 -5.78
C GLY A 81 -10.35 -6.39 -5.64
N GLU A 82 -9.49 -7.28 -5.15
CA GLU A 82 -9.80 -8.66 -4.80
C GLU A 82 -10.51 -8.82 -3.45
N VAL A 83 -10.56 -7.79 -2.59
CA VAL A 83 -11.30 -7.87 -1.32
C VAL A 83 -12.76 -7.56 -1.56
N SER A 84 -13.62 -8.59 -1.53
CA SER A 84 -15.07 -8.43 -1.75
C SER A 84 -15.84 -8.11 -0.47
N GLU A 85 -15.30 -8.50 0.69
CA GLU A 85 -15.91 -8.28 2.00
C GLU A 85 -14.84 -7.96 3.04
N TRP A 86 -15.15 -7.06 3.96
CA TRP A 86 -14.29 -6.69 5.06
C TRP A 86 -15.12 -6.43 6.31
N THR A 87 -14.78 -7.10 7.42
CA THR A 87 -15.40 -6.88 8.72
C THR A 87 -14.30 -6.85 9.77
N ALA A 88 -14.22 -5.76 10.52
CA ALA A 88 -13.24 -5.59 11.58
C ALA A 88 -13.92 -5.07 12.85
N ASP A 89 -13.57 -5.67 13.98
CA ASP A 89 -13.86 -5.16 15.31
C ASP A 89 -12.56 -5.11 16.14
N ALA A 90 -12.68 -4.80 17.45
CA ALA A 90 -11.54 -4.65 18.33
C ALA A 90 -10.71 -5.93 18.55
N ARG A 91 -11.24 -7.11 18.21
CA ARG A 91 -10.64 -8.43 18.48
C ARG A 91 -10.44 -9.28 17.23
N ARG A 92 -11.18 -9.00 16.15
CA ARG A 92 -11.18 -9.83 14.95
C ARG A 92 -11.22 -8.99 13.68
N THR A 93 -10.46 -9.43 12.69
CA THR A 93 -10.57 -8.98 11.31
C THR A 93 -10.84 -10.18 10.43
N THR A 94 -11.94 -10.11 9.68
CA THR A 94 -12.36 -11.11 8.70
C THR A 94 -12.48 -10.43 7.35
N PHE A 95 -11.99 -11.08 6.30
CA PHE A 95 -12.10 -10.58 4.93
C PHE A 95 -12.25 -11.74 3.95
N THR A 96 -12.87 -11.45 2.81
CA THR A 96 -13.08 -12.42 1.73
C THR A 96 -12.30 -11.97 0.50
N LEU A 97 -11.51 -12.89 -0.08
CA LEU A 97 -10.79 -12.68 -1.33
C LEU A 97 -11.54 -13.31 -2.49
N SER A 98 -11.90 -12.49 -3.47
CA SER A 98 -12.60 -12.87 -4.71
C SER A 98 -11.72 -12.54 -5.92
N VAL A 99 -10.80 -13.45 -6.24
CA VAL A 99 -9.83 -13.27 -7.35
C VAL A 99 -10.41 -13.70 -8.71
N GLY A 100 -11.48 -14.52 -8.71
CA GLY A 100 -12.17 -14.98 -9.92
C GLY A 100 -11.43 -16.06 -10.72
N HIS A 101 -10.25 -16.49 -10.27
CA HIS A 101 -9.47 -17.58 -10.84
C HIS A 101 -8.63 -18.25 -9.75
N ARG A 102 -8.00 -19.39 -10.07
CA ARG A 102 -7.08 -20.06 -9.14
C ARG A 102 -5.76 -19.28 -9.12
N ALA A 103 -5.39 -18.77 -7.95
CA ALA A 103 -4.15 -18.03 -7.73
C ALA A 103 -3.48 -18.46 -6.42
N ALA A 104 -2.18 -18.16 -6.31
CA ALA A 104 -1.42 -18.25 -5.08
C ALA A 104 -0.65 -16.94 -4.91
N GLY A 105 -0.58 -16.46 -3.69
CA GLY A 105 0.01 -15.16 -3.39
C GLY A 105 -0.06 -14.86 -1.90
N SER A 106 0.28 -13.63 -1.57
CA SER A 106 0.41 -13.11 -0.22
C SER A 106 -0.47 -11.88 -0.03
N VAL A 107 -0.94 -11.71 1.21
CA VAL A 107 -1.72 -10.56 1.67
C VAL A 107 -1.00 -9.93 2.84
N TRP A 108 -0.79 -8.63 2.76
CA TRP A 108 -0.21 -7.84 3.84
C TRP A 108 -1.31 -7.02 4.50
N LEU A 109 -1.47 -7.25 5.80
CA LEU A 109 -2.40 -6.51 6.64
C LEU A 109 -1.61 -5.63 7.60
N TRP A 110 -2.09 -4.41 7.80
CA TRP A 110 -1.75 -3.65 8.99
C TRP A 110 -2.79 -3.96 10.06
N LEU A 111 -2.32 -4.34 11.25
CA LEU A 111 -3.15 -4.59 12.42
C LEU A 111 -2.66 -3.70 13.57
N PRO A 112 -3.56 -3.19 14.43
CA PRO A 112 -3.19 -2.35 15.57
C PRO A 112 -2.45 -3.12 16.66
N ALA A 113 -2.55 -4.45 16.66
CA ALA A 113 -1.85 -5.35 17.56
C ALA A 113 -1.48 -6.63 16.80
N GLU A 114 -0.52 -7.37 17.36
CA GLU A 114 -0.13 -8.67 16.84
C GLU A 114 -1.32 -9.65 16.94
N PRO A 115 -1.64 -10.39 15.87
CA PRO A 115 -2.74 -11.35 15.91
C PRO A 115 -2.38 -12.50 16.84
N ALA A 116 -3.34 -12.93 17.67
CA ALA A 116 -3.20 -14.19 18.39
C ALA A 116 -3.13 -15.35 17.39
N ALA A 117 -2.39 -16.40 17.72
CA ALA A 117 -2.39 -17.63 16.95
C ALA A 117 -3.83 -18.17 16.81
N ALA A 118 -4.16 -18.66 15.62
CA ALA A 118 -5.47 -19.23 15.28
C ALA A 118 -5.67 -20.60 15.93
#